data_AF-A0A9E2FQZ9-F1
#
_entry.id   AF-A0A9E2FQZ9-F1
#
_cell.length_a   1.000
_cell.length_b   1.000
_cell.length_c   1.000
_cell.angle_alpha   90.00
_cell.angle_beta   90.00
_cell.angle_gamma   90.00
#
_symmetry.space_group_name_H-M   'P 1'
#
loop_
_entity.id
_entity.type
_entity.pdbx_description
1 polymer ?
#
loop_
_entity_poly.entity_id
_entity_poly.type
_entity_poly.pdbx_seq_one_letter_code
_entity_poly.pdbx_strand_id
1 'polypeptide(L)'
;MTTADALIQPLITLLEDFTQDWDTEPDAAMNGDTRLLADLGFESIDIIQLTVALEETFGLRKVPFDQLLMQDGRYVDDLSLRQIATFLQRFINA
;
A
#
# COMPACT_ATOMS: atom_id res chain seq x y z
N MET A 1 19.96 0.62 5.33
CA MET A 1 18.88 1.21 4.49
C MET A 1 17.94 0.09 4.13
N THR A 2 16.67 0.22 4.46
CA THR A 2 15.62 -0.75 4.08
C THR A 2 15.31 -0.58 2.59
N THR A 3 15.26 -1.68 1.84
CA THR A 3 14.88 -1.69 0.43
C THR A 3 13.37 -1.83 0.26
N ALA A 4 12.82 -1.36 -0.86
CA ALA A 4 11.42 -1.60 -1.22
C ALA A 4 11.04 -3.09 -1.15
N ASP A 5 11.89 -3.99 -1.65
CA ASP A 5 11.63 -5.44 -1.57
C ASP A 5 11.48 -5.96 -0.14
N ALA A 6 12.22 -5.38 0.82
CA ALA A 6 12.11 -5.75 2.23
C ALA A 6 10.79 -5.28 2.87
N LEU A 7 10.07 -4.35 2.24
CA LEU A 7 8.77 -3.84 2.70
C LEU A 7 7.59 -4.61 2.09
N ILE A 8 7.80 -5.44 1.06
CA ILE A 8 6.72 -6.17 0.39
C ILE A 8 6.03 -7.15 1.34
N GLN A 9 6.80 -7.96 2.09
CA GLN A 9 6.18 -8.94 3.00
C GLN A 9 5.37 -8.28 4.13
N PRO A 10 5.87 -7.24 4.83
CA PRO A 10 5.05 -6.48 5.77
C PRO A 10 3.78 -5.86 5.15
N LEU A 11 3.88 -5.35 3.91
CA LEU A 11 2.71 -4.81 3.21
C LEU A 11 1.69 -5.90 2.89
N ILE A 12 2.12 -7.09 2.48
CA ILE A 12 1.23 -8.23 2.25
C ILE A 12 0.51 -8.58 3.55
N THR A 13 1.23 -8.73 4.66
CA THR A 13 0.60 -9.06 5.95
C THR A 13 -0.39 -7.99 6.41
N LEU A 14 -0.09 -6.71 6.20
CA LEU A 14 -1.04 -5.62 6.47
C LEU A 14 -2.29 -5.74 5.59
N LEU A 15 -2.12 -5.99 4.29
CA LEU A 15 -3.25 -6.08 3.37
C LEU A 15 -4.11 -7.33 3.63
N GLU A 16 -3.49 -8.46 3.98
CA GLU A 16 -4.20 -9.67 4.40
C GLU A 16 -5.09 -9.42 5.63
N ASP A 17 -4.59 -8.68 6.62
CA ASP A 17 -5.39 -8.26 7.80
C ASP A 17 -6.50 -7.28 7.38
N PHE A 18 -6.19 -6.34 6.50
CA PHE A 18 -7.12 -5.31 6.03
C PHE A 18 -8.28 -5.89 5.21
N THR A 19 -8.02 -6.94 4.43
CA THR A 19 -9.01 -7.59 3.55
C THR A 19 -9.58 -8.87 4.14
N GLN A 20 -9.23 -9.26 5.38
CA GLN A 20 -9.63 -10.54 5.96
C GLN A 20 -11.16 -10.74 6.01
N ASP A 21 -11.89 -9.65 6.27
CA ASP A 21 -13.35 -9.67 6.39
C ASP A 21 -14.06 -9.40 5.05
N TRP A 22 -13.31 -9.27 3.95
CA TRP A 22 -13.89 -9.10 2.63
C TRP A 22 -14.25 -10.48 2.05
N ASP A 23 -15.37 -10.58 1.34
CA ASP A 23 -15.79 -11.82 0.65
C ASP A 23 -14.90 -12.15 -0.58
N THR A 24 -13.70 -11.56 -0.66
CA THR A 24 -12.74 -11.68 -1.76
C THR A 24 -11.45 -12.30 -1.26
N GLU A 25 -11.31 -13.60 -1.42
CA GLU A 25 -10.00 -14.26 -1.36
C GLU A 25 -9.27 -14.04 -2.69
N PRO A 26 -8.03 -13.55 -2.71
CA PRO A 26 -7.30 -13.39 -3.96
C PRO A 26 -7.01 -14.76 -4.61
N ASP A 27 -7.22 -14.85 -5.92
CA ASP A 27 -6.99 -16.09 -6.70
C ASP A 27 -5.52 -16.58 -6.65
N ALA A 28 -4.60 -15.70 -6.28
CA ALA A 28 -3.18 -15.99 -6.15
C ALA A 28 -2.57 -15.27 -4.94
N ALA A 29 -1.47 -15.81 -4.42
CA ALA A 29 -0.71 -15.17 -3.35
C ALA A 29 -0.25 -13.76 -3.77
N MET A 30 -0.48 -12.78 -2.89
CA MET A 30 -0.06 -11.41 -3.12
C MET A 30 1.46 -11.31 -3.30
N ASN A 31 1.90 -10.39 -4.15
CA ASN A 31 3.30 -10.11 -4.40
C ASN A 31 3.49 -8.61 -4.73
N GLY A 32 4.71 -8.18 -5.04
CA GLY A 32 4.98 -6.77 -5.31
C GLY A 32 4.19 -6.16 -6.48
N ASP A 33 3.70 -6.98 -7.40
CA ASP A 33 2.97 -6.52 -8.58
C ASP A 33 1.45 -6.52 -8.37
N THR A 34 0.96 -7.08 -7.25
CA THR A 34 -0.44 -7.02 -6.83
C THR A 34 -0.89 -5.57 -6.72
N ARG A 35 -2.09 -5.29 -7.24
CA ARG A 35 -2.68 -3.95 -7.31
C ARG A 35 -3.92 -3.81 -6.43
N LEU A 36 -4.03 -2.67 -5.76
CA LEU A 36 -5.10 -2.39 -4.80
C LEU A 36 -6.48 -2.43 -5.46
N LEU A 37 -6.67 -1.77 -6.60
CA LEU A 37 -7.97 -1.73 -7.28
C LEU A 37 -8.19 -2.98 -8.12
N ALA A 38 -7.28 -3.27 -9.06
CA ALA A 38 -7.51 -4.31 -10.06
C ALA A 38 -7.55 -5.72 -9.48
N ASP A 39 -6.73 -6.01 -8.46
CA ASP A 39 -6.62 -7.36 -7.90
C ASP A 39 -7.34 -7.53 -6.57
N LEU A 40 -7.38 -6.48 -5.73
CA LEU A 40 -7.97 -6.55 -4.38
C LEU A 40 -9.33 -5.84 -4.26
N GLY A 41 -9.75 -5.07 -5.27
CA GLY A 41 -11.05 -4.41 -5.27
C GLY A 41 -11.17 -3.24 -4.28
N PHE A 42 -10.05 -2.63 -3.86
CA PHE A 42 -10.08 -1.46 -2.98
C PHE A 42 -10.94 -0.34 -3.58
N GLU A 43 -11.72 0.33 -2.74
CA GLU A 43 -12.35 1.60 -3.07
C GLU A 43 -11.48 2.79 -2.61
N SER A 44 -11.85 4.00 -3.05
CA SER A 44 -11.15 5.21 -2.62
C SER A 44 -11.17 5.40 -1.09
N ILE A 45 -12.21 4.93 -0.40
CA ILE A 45 -12.31 5.02 1.06
C ILE A 45 -11.29 4.09 1.73
N ASP A 46 -11.12 2.88 1.20
CA ASP A 46 -10.17 1.87 1.70
C ASP A 46 -8.73 2.38 1.55
N ILE A 47 -8.43 3.04 0.44
CA ILE A 47 -7.11 3.65 0.22
C ILE A 47 -6.81 4.71 1.28
N ILE A 48 -7.77 5.56 1.65
CA ILE A 48 -7.56 6.55 2.71
C ILE A 48 -7.31 5.87 4.06
N GLN A 49 -8.07 4.83 4.41
CA GLN A 49 -7.85 4.08 5.64
C GLN A 49 -6.49 3.36 5.64
N LEU A 50 -6.10 2.78 4.51
CA LEU A 50 -4.79 2.15 4.32
C LEU A 50 -3.66 3.15 4.60
N THR A 51 -3.76 4.42 4.20
CA THR A 51 -2.70 5.41 4.50
C THR A 51 -2.44 5.57 5.99
N VAL A 52 -3.50 5.53 6.81
CA VAL A 52 -3.38 5.59 8.28
C VAL A 52 -2.74 4.31 8.81
N ALA A 53 -3.21 3.15 8.35
CA ALA A 53 -2.66 1.87 8.75
C ALA A 53 -1.17 1.74 8.40
N LEU A 54 -0.74 2.25 7.23
CA LEU A 54 0.66 2.31 6.84
C LEU A 54 1.51 3.17 7.81
N GLU A 55 1.00 4.31 8.27
CA GLU A 55 1.73 5.10 9.28
C GLU A 55 1.89 4.32 10.59
N GLU A 56 0.83 3.65 11.05
CA GLU A 56 0.85 2.87 12.28
C GLU A 56 1.77 1.65 12.19
N THR A 57 1.65 0.84 11.14
CA THR A 57 2.43 -0.38 10.92
C THR A 57 3.93 -0.09 10.83
N PHE A 58 4.31 0.98 10.13
CA PHE A 58 5.72 1.33 9.92
C PHE A 58 6.26 2.37 10.91
N GLY A 59 5.46 2.81 11.88
CA GLY A 59 5.85 3.81 12.88
C GLY A 59 6.19 5.17 12.27
N LEU A 60 5.59 5.51 11.13
CA LEU A 60 5.82 6.74 10.40
C LEU A 60 4.86 7.84 10.88
N ARG A 61 5.18 9.09 10.58
CA ARG A 61 4.31 10.24 10.87
C ARG A 61 4.39 11.27 9.76
N LYS A 62 3.24 11.87 9.41
CA LYS A 62 3.14 12.96 8.44
C LYS A 62 3.67 12.56 7.07
N VAL A 63 3.41 11.33 6.66
CA VAL A 63 3.79 10.85 5.33
C VAL A 63 2.91 11.56 4.28
N PRO A 64 3.49 12.20 3.25
CA PRO A 64 2.73 12.94 2.25
C PRO A 64 2.14 11.99 1.20
N PHE A 65 1.14 11.19 1.58
CA PHE A 65 0.51 10.21 0.70
C PHE A 65 -0.21 10.85 -0.50
N ASP A 66 -0.50 12.15 -0.46
CA ASP A 66 -0.94 12.90 -1.63
C ASP A 66 0.05 12.79 -2.81
N GLN A 67 1.36 12.70 -2.53
CA GLN A 67 2.40 12.49 -3.56
C GLN A 67 2.43 11.07 -4.12
N LEU A 68 1.84 10.09 -3.42
CA LEU A 68 1.68 8.73 -3.90
C LEU A 68 0.38 8.58 -4.68
N LEU A 69 -0.70 9.21 -4.18
CA LEU A 69 -2.05 9.12 -4.73
C LEU A 69 -2.27 10.05 -5.92
N MET A 70 -1.42 11.07 -6.10
CA MET A 70 -1.51 12.01 -7.21
C MET A 70 -0.21 12.04 -8.01
N GLN A 71 -0.34 11.91 -9.34
CA GLN A 71 0.75 12.06 -10.29
C GLN A 71 0.35 13.08 -11.36
N ASP A 72 1.21 14.07 -11.59
CA ASP A 72 1.00 15.14 -12.60
C ASP A 72 -0.37 15.84 -12.49
N GLY A 73 -0.85 16.03 -11.27
CA GLY A 73 -2.13 16.69 -10.98
C GLY A 73 -3.37 15.82 -11.20
N ARG A 74 -3.21 14.51 -11.38
CA ARG A 74 -4.29 13.53 -11.51
C ARG A 74 -4.18 12.45 -10.46
N TYR A 75 -5.32 11.90 -10.04
CA TYR A 75 -5.32 10.71 -9.20
C TYR A 75 -4.72 9.54 -9.95
N VAL A 76 -3.92 8.74 -9.25
CA VAL A 76 -3.42 7.48 -9.76
C VAL A 76 -4.59 6.50 -9.83
N ASP A 77 -4.80 5.89 -11.00
CA ASP A 77 -5.92 4.97 -11.23
C ASP A 77 -5.78 3.68 -10.41
N ASP A 78 -4.55 3.21 -10.18
CA ASP A 78 -4.27 2.00 -9.40
C ASP A 78 -2.82 1.98 -8.86
N LEU A 79 -2.63 1.35 -7.70
CA LEU A 79 -1.34 1.27 -7.00
C LEU A 79 -0.94 -0.19 -6.76
N SER A 80 0.29 -0.52 -7.12
CA SER A 80 0.91 -1.79 -6.76
C SER A 80 1.61 -1.74 -5.39
N LEU A 81 1.73 -2.89 -4.73
CA LEU A 81 2.50 -3.03 -3.48
C LEU A 81 3.94 -2.51 -3.63
N ARG A 82 4.58 -2.74 -4.78
CA ARG A 82 5.94 -2.25 -5.08
C ARG A 82 6.00 -0.73 -5.18
N GLN A 83 4.98 -0.06 -5.72
CA GLN A 83 4.92 1.41 -5.72
C GLN A 83 4.79 1.96 -4.30
N ILE A 84 3.92 1.36 -3.48
CA ILE A 84 3.76 1.73 -2.06
C ILE A 84 5.09 1.52 -1.30
N ALA A 85 5.72 0.35 -1.45
CA ALA A 85 7.00 0.04 -0.83
C ALA A 85 8.10 1.02 -1.24
N THR A 86 8.22 1.33 -2.52
CA THR A 86 9.21 2.28 -3.05
C THR A 86 9.01 3.67 -2.46
N PHE A 87 7.76 4.09 -2.29
CA PHE A 87 7.42 5.35 -1.66
C PHE A 87 7.79 5.36 -0.17
N LEU A 88 7.37 4.34 0.59
CA LEU A 88 7.62 4.25 2.04
C LEU A 88 9.11 4.10 2.40
N GLN A 89 9.89 3.45 1.54
CA GLN A 89 11.36 3.33 1.69
C GLN A 89 12.03 4.70 1.90
N ARG A 90 11.46 5.79 1.36
CA ARG A 90 12.01 7.15 1.48
C ARG A 90 11.89 7.72 2.90
N PHE A 91 11.04 7.14 3.73
CA PHE A 91 10.72 7.60 5.08
C PHE A 91 11.19 6.63 6.17
N ILE A 92 11.33 5.34 5.82
CA ILE A 92 11.89 4.32 6.71
C ILE A 92 13.42 4.44 6.68
N ASN A 93 14.01 4.86 7.80
CA ASN A 93 15.43 5.25 8.01
C ASN A 93 15.82 6.68 7.61
N ALA A 94 14.87 7.62 7.58
CA ALA A 94 15.18 9.06 7.60
C ALA A 94 15.65 9.54 8.99
#